data_AF-A0A2G9FX76-F1
#
_entry.id   AF-A0A2G9FX76-F1
#
_cell.length_a   1.000
_cell.length_b   1.000
_cell.length_c   1.000
_cell.angle_alpha   90.00
_cell.angle_beta   90.00
_cell.angle_gamma   90.00
#
_symmetry.space_group_name_H-M   'P 1'
#
loop_
_entity.id
_entity.type
_entity.pdbx_description
1 polymer ?
#
loop_
_entity_poly.entity_id
_entity_poly.type
_entity_poly.pdbx_seq_one_letter_code
_entity_poly.pdbx_strand_id
1 'polypeptide(L)' 'MIPTLLTATSVFAIAVIAAPPIDIDSIREPVSGSLLYGNNIISDTI' A
#
# COMPACT_ATOMS: atom_id res chain seq x y z
N MET A 1 16.38 -14.59 7.56
CA MET A 1 16.50 -13.11 7.46
C MET A 1 16.53 -12.64 6.01
N ILE A 2 17.47 -13.11 5.17
CA ILE A 2 17.57 -12.67 3.75
C ILE A 2 16.27 -12.90 2.95
N PRO A 3 15.69 -14.12 2.88
CA PRO A 3 14.49 -14.34 2.05
C PRO A 3 13.28 -13.55 2.58
N THR A 4 13.11 -13.47 3.90
CA THR A 4 11.99 -12.76 4.52
C THR A 4 12.06 -11.24 4.30
N LEU A 5 13.26 -10.65 4.35
CA LEU A 5 13.44 -9.22 4.10
C LEU A 5 13.24 -8.87 2.62
N LEU A 6 13.76 -9.69 1.70
CA LEU A 6 13.56 -9.45 0.27
C LEU A 6 12.09 -9.49 -0.12
N THR A 7 11.34 -10.48 0.37
CA THR A 7 9.90 -10.57 0.13
C THR A 7 9.15 -9.38 0.72
N ALA A 8 9.45 -8.99 1.96
CA ALA A 8 8.79 -7.84 2.60
C ALA A 8 9.05 -6.54 1.83
N THR A 9 10.32 -6.26 1.47
CA THR A 9 10.68 -5.06 0.71
C THR A 9 10.06 -5.04 -0.68
N SER A 10 10.03 -6.18 -1.39
CA SER A 10 9.42 -6.23 -2.72
C SER A 10 7.91 -6.01 -2.68
N VAL A 11 7.20 -6.58 -1.69
CA VAL A 11 5.75 -6.39 -1.54
C VAL A 11 5.43 -4.95 -1.14
N PHE A 12 6.20 -4.39 -0.20
CA PHE A 12 6.05 -2.99 0.21
C PHE A 12 6.23 -2.02 -0.98
N ALA A 13 7.27 -2.20 -1.78
CA ALA A 13 7.54 -1.34 -2.93
C ALA A 13 6.39 -1.37 -3.97
N ILE A 14 5.81 -2.55 -4.22
CA ILE A 14 4.68 -2.69 -5.16
C ILE A 14 3.42 -2.05 -4.58
N ALA A 15 3.16 -2.23 -3.28
CA ALA A 15 1.97 -1.71 -2.63
C ALA A 15 1.94 -0.17 -2.56
N VAL A 16 3.07 0.48 -2.27
CA VAL A 16 3.22 1.96 -2.29
C VAL A 16 2.82 2.53 -3.66
N ILE A 17 3.20 1.83 -4.74
CA ILE A 17 2.96 2.33 -6.09
C ILE A 17 1.52 2.05 -6.52
N ALA A 18 1.04 0.82 -6.34
CA ALA A 18 -0.10 0.31 -7.10
C ALA A 18 -1.16 -0.42 -6.27
N ALA A 19 -1.14 -0.33 -4.93
CA ALA A 19 -2.19 -0.96 -4.13
C ALA A 19 -3.58 -0.36 -4.44
N PRO A 20 -4.61 -1.18 -4.65
CA PRO A 20 -5.97 -0.70 -4.78
C PRO A 20 -6.49 -0.14 -3.44
N PRO A 21 -7.56 0.67 -3.45
CA PRO A 21 -8.21 1.12 -2.23
C PRO A 21 -8.66 -0.03 -1.33
N ILE A 22 -8.36 0.05 -0.03
CA ILE A 22 -8.63 -1.00 0.96
C ILE A 22 -9.73 -0.55 1.93
N ASP A 23 -10.71 -1.40 2.17
CA ASP A 23 -11.75 -1.17 3.19
C ASP A 23 -11.22 -1.60 4.56
N ILE A 24 -10.60 -0.65 5.27
CA ILE A 24 -9.95 -0.90 6.56
C ILE A 24 -10.98 -1.15 7.67
N ASP A 25 -12.09 -0.40 7.63
CA ASP A 25 -13.12 -0.43 8.67
C ASP A 25 -14.29 -1.38 8.33
N SER A 26 -14.26 -2.04 7.17
CA SER A 26 -15.30 -2.97 6.70
C SER A 26 -16.70 -2.32 6.57
N ILE A 27 -16.75 -1.01 6.28
CA ILE A 27 -17.99 -0.25 6.10
C ILE A 27 -18.33 0.02 4.64
N ARG A 28 -17.58 -0.60 3.70
CA ARG A 28 -17.68 -0.37 2.25
C ARG A 28 -17.23 1.03 1.82
N GLU A 29 -16.33 1.65 2.59
CA GLU A 29 -15.67 2.92 2.25
C GLU A 29 -14.16 2.66 2.12
N PRO A 30 -13.69 2.28 0.92
CA PRO A 30 -12.29 1.93 0.74
C PRO A 30 -11.40 3.18 0.72
N VAL A 31 -10.30 3.13 1.45
CA VAL A 31 -9.31 4.21 1.57
C VAL A 31 -8.21 4.02 0.54
N SER A 32 -7.91 5.06 -0.23
CA SER A 32 -6.78 5.07 -1.16
C SER A 32 -5.48 5.29 -0.41
N GLY A 33 -4.56 4.33 -0.49
CA GLY A 33 -3.24 4.41 0.16
C GLY A 33 -2.06 4.61 -0.79
N SER A 34 -2.20 4.37 -2.09
CA SER A 34 -1.07 4.31 -3.03
C SER A 34 -0.93 5.54 -3.94
N LEU A 35 0.27 5.73 -4.50
CA LEU A 35 0.63 6.82 -5.40
C LEU A 35 -0.24 6.88 -6.67
N LEU A 36 -0.49 5.73 -7.33
CA LEU A 36 -1.31 5.69 -8.55
C LEU A 36 -2.78 6.04 -8.30
N TYR A 37 -3.24 5.96 -7.05
CA TYR A 37 -4.60 6.34 -6.66
C TYR A 37 -4.66 7.72 -5.97
N GLY A 38 -3.68 8.59 -6.24
CA GLY A 38 -3.74 10.02 -5.92
C GLY A 38 -3.04 10.44 -4.62
N ASN A 39 -2.30 9.54 -3.97
CA ASN A 39 -1.48 9.90 -2.81
C ASN A 39 -0.13 10.50 -3.22
N ASN A 40 0.52 11.21 -2.30
CA ASN A 40 1.91 11.65 -2.44
C ASN A 40 2.77 10.99 -1.34
N ILE A 41 4.08 11.21 -1.34
CA ILE A 41 5.01 10.58 -0.37
C ILE A 41 4.65 10.86 1.11
N ILE A 42 3.89 11.93 1.39
CA ILE A 42 3.45 12.27 2.74
C ILE A 42 2.10 11.60 3.10
N SER A 43 1.20 11.41 2.14
CA SER A 43 -0.12 10.80 2.38
C SER A 43 -0.19 9.30 2.05
N ASP A 44 0.81 8.77 1.35
CA ASP A 44 0.93 7.37 1.00
C ASP A 44 0.98 6.49 2.25
N THR A 45 0.23 5.39 2.24
CA THR A 45 0.09 4.47 3.37
C THR A 45 -0.25 3.05 2.90
N ILE A 46 0.24 2.06 3.64
CA ILE A 46 -0.04 0.63 3.47
C ILE A 46 -0.70 0.11 4.74
#